data_AF-A0A7Y5KFD8-F1
#
_entry.id   AF-A0A7Y5KFD8-F1
#
_cell.length_a   1.000
_cell.length_b   1.000
_cell.length_c   1.000
_cell.angle_alpha   90.00
_cell.angle_beta   90.00
_cell.angle_gamma   90.00
#
_symmetry.space_group_name_H-M   'P 1'
#
loop_
_entity.id
_entity.type
_entity.pdbx_description
1 polymer ?
#
loop_
_entity_poly.entity_id
_entity_poly.type
_entity_poly.pdbx_seq_one_letter_code
_entity_poly.pdbx_strand_id
1 'polypeptide(L)'
;MLRRLFGDDAAENDAHLSEYFIETPAYRMALSGEKRFIIGRKGAGKSAICQQLQKQLPQTGALSLALAPQRLQFTALKLGLRDLAKWGNESDTLLQRVWYYGLLCETALLLVKRCKKEYDSDFVKIAAFVDKYYNYSEPSAFARLLKTTSHFLEQLELCVGPVNMRHSHRAFDPIALEVALDTLRVPLATFIARHLPQGVFILIDNLDEGWDNSPEANAFLRGLLLAVYEICQPNIPVRVLVFFRLDMYDSVTR
;
A
#
# COMPACT_ATOMS: atom_id res chain seq x y z
N MET A 1 -22.37 -22.39 20.51
CA MET A 1 -23.13 -23.01 19.40
C MET A 1 -23.36 -22.06 18.23
N LEU A 2 -23.82 -20.81 18.46
CA LEU A 2 -24.11 -19.83 17.39
C LEU A 2 -22.88 -19.37 16.57
N ARG A 3 -21.72 -19.09 17.19
CA ARG A 3 -20.49 -18.72 16.44
C ARG A 3 -19.99 -19.79 15.46
N ARG A 4 -20.32 -21.07 15.69
CA ARG A 4 -19.98 -22.18 14.77
C ARG A 4 -20.92 -22.26 13.57
N LEU A 5 -22.10 -21.63 13.65
CA LEU A 5 -23.12 -21.59 12.60
C LEU A 5 -23.07 -20.29 11.79
N PHE A 6 -22.65 -19.17 12.41
CA PHE A 6 -22.67 -17.84 11.81
C PHE A 6 -21.29 -17.16 11.66
N GLY A 7 -20.24 -17.74 12.25
CA GLY A 7 -18.90 -17.14 12.30
C GLY A 7 -18.70 -16.17 13.46
N ASP A 8 -17.55 -15.48 13.47
CA ASP A 8 -17.25 -14.42 14.45
C ASP A 8 -17.78 -13.05 13.97
N ASP A 9 -17.99 -12.12 14.90
CA ASP A 9 -18.58 -10.81 14.62
C ASP A 9 -17.68 -9.93 13.73
N ALA A 10 -16.38 -10.22 13.75
CA ALA A 10 -15.39 -9.61 12.88
C ALA A 10 -14.69 -10.71 12.08
N ALA A 11 -14.65 -10.55 10.76
CA ALA A 11 -13.96 -11.49 9.87
C ALA A 11 -12.52 -11.77 10.34
N GLU A 12 -11.81 -10.76 10.88
CA GLU A 12 -10.39 -10.87 11.33
C GLU A 12 -10.16 -11.95 12.38
N ASN A 13 -11.19 -12.26 13.17
CA ASN A 13 -11.12 -13.25 14.24
C ASN A 13 -11.66 -14.61 13.80
N ASP A 14 -12.05 -14.73 12.54
CA ASP A 14 -12.76 -15.90 12.04
C ASP A 14 -11.85 -16.87 11.28
N ALA A 15 -11.33 -17.85 12.01
CA ALA A 15 -10.48 -18.88 11.45
C ALA A 15 -11.19 -19.75 10.39
N HIS A 16 -12.51 -19.93 10.52
CA HIS A 16 -13.33 -20.83 9.71
C HIS A 16 -14.03 -20.10 8.55
N LEU A 17 -13.80 -18.80 8.38
CA LEU A 17 -14.44 -17.98 7.35
C LEU A 17 -14.48 -18.66 5.97
N SER A 18 -13.40 -19.34 5.58
CA SER A 18 -13.29 -20.00 4.27
C SER A 18 -14.24 -21.17 4.07
N GLU A 19 -14.79 -21.77 5.13
CA GLU A 19 -15.71 -22.92 5.08
C GLU A 19 -17.13 -22.51 4.66
N TYR A 20 -17.52 -21.26 4.92
CA TYR A 20 -18.85 -20.72 4.60
C TYR A 20 -18.80 -19.41 3.83
N PHE A 21 -17.63 -19.01 3.35
CA PHE A 21 -17.49 -17.83 2.50
C PHE A 21 -18.25 -18.05 1.19
N ILE A 22 -19.22 -17.17 0.93
CA ILE A 22 -19.97 -17.18 -0.34
C ILE A 22 -19.22 -16.33 -1.35
N GLU A 23 -18.82 -16.94 -2.46
CA GLU A 23 -18.19 -16.23 -3.56
C GLU A 23 -19.15 -15.22 -4.20
N THR A 24 -18.83 -13.94 -4.07
CA THR A 24 -19.58 -12.86 -4.71
C THR A 24 -18.96 -12.46 -6.05
N PRO A 25 -19.70 -11.80 -6.95
CA PRO A 25 -19.12 -11.19 -8.15
C PRO A 25 -17.96 -10.24 -7.81
N ALA A 26 -18.07 -9.46 -6.74
CA ALA A 26 -17.01 -8.56 -6.28
C ALA A 26 -15.74 -9.32 -5.89
N TYR A 27 -15.86 -10.46 -5.21
CA TYR A 27 -14.73 -11.34 -4.89
C TYR A 27 -14.09 -11.92 -6.16
N ARG A 28 -14.88 -12.45 -7.10
CA ARG A 28 -14.35 -13.04 -8.34
C ARG A 28 -13.60 -12.03 -9.21
N MET A 29 -14.15 -10.82 -9.36
CA MET A 29 -13.47 -9.74 -10.11
C MET A 29 -12.20 -9.24 -9.41
N ALA A 30 -12.16 -9.31 -8.07
CA ALA A 30 -10.96 -8.97 -7.31
C ALA A 30 -9.89 -10.05 -7.45
N LEU A 31 -10.29 -11.33 -7.44
CA LEU A 31 -9.39 -12.47 -7.64
C LEU A 31 -8.80 -12.49 -9.06
N SER A 32 -9.58 -12.15 -10.09
CA SER A 32 -9.08 -12.02 -11.47
C SER A 32 -8.24 -10.77 -11.70
N GLY A 33 -8.27 -9.81 -10.77
CA GLY A 33 -7.56 -8.53 -10.90
C GLY A 33 -8.26 -7.49 -11.76
N GLU A 34 -9.50 -7.73 -12.18
CA GLU A 34 -10.33 -6.77 -12.93
C GLU A 34 -10.75 -5.57 -12.07
N LYS A 35 -10.94 -5.78 -10.77
CA LYS A 35 -11.39 -4.75 -9.83
C LYS A 35 -10.24 -4.29 -8.94
N ARG A 36 -10.11 -2.96 -8.76
CA ARG A 36 -9.08 -2.31 -7.93
C ARG A 36 -9.64 -1.68 -6.65
N PHE A 37 -10.93 -1.40 -6.63
CA PHE A 37 -11.60 -0.76 -5.49
C PHE A 37 -12.84 -1.55 -5.09
N ILE A 38 -12.92 -1.95 -3.82
CA ILE A 38 -14.10 -2.58 -3.23
C ILE A 38 -14.69 -1.59 -2.23
N ILE A 39 -15.79 -0.95 -2.62
CA ILE A 39 -16.44 0.09 -1.84
C ILE A 39 -17.69 -0.49 -1.18
N GLY A 40 -17.88 -0.21 0.11
CA GLY A 40 -19.07 -0.65 0.82
C GLY A 40 -19.20 -0.07 2.22
N ARG A 41 -20.41 -0.08 2.78
CA ARG A 41 -20.68 0.33 4.16
C ARG A 41 -20.00 -0.59 5.17
N LYS A 42 -19.99 -0.20 6.45
CA LYS A 42 -19.57 -1.10 7.55
C LYS A 42 -20.46 -2.35 7.53
N GLY A 43 -19.87 -3.53 7.71
CA GLY A 43 -20.58 -4.81 7.64
C GLY A 43 -20.85 -5.34 6.21
N ALA A 44 -20.40 -4.66 5.15
CA ALA A 44 -20.60 -5.12 3.76
C ALA A 44 -19.71 -6.32 3.34
N GLY A 45 -19.00 -6.97 4.25
CA GLY A 45 -18.14 -8.12 3.95
C GLY A 45 -16.78 -7.81 3.30
N LYS A 46 -16.31 -6.55 3.33
CA LYS A 46 -15.02 -6.13 2.76
C LYS A 46 -13.84 -6.94 3.31
N SER A 47 -13.72 -6.99 4.63
CA SER A 47 -12.63 -7.72 5.30
C SER A 47 -12.71 -9.23 5.10
N ALA A 48 -13.92 -9.78 4.95
CA ALA A 48 -14.11 -11.18 4.57
C ALA A 48 -13.55 -11.47 3.17
N ILE A 49 -13.85 -10.60 2.19
CA ILE A 49 -13.27 -10.68 0.84
C ILE A 49 -11.74 -10.56 0.92
N CYS A 50 -11.22 -9.59 1.67
CA CYS A 50 -9.78 -9.37 1.84
C CYS A 50 -9.07 -10.63 2.37
N GLN A 51 -9.60 -11.25 3.41
CA GLN A 51 -9.01 -12.47 3.98
C GLN A 51 -9.10 -13.67 3.06
N GLN A 52 -10.23 -13.83 2.37
CA GLN A 52 -10.35 -14.91 1.40
C GLN A 52 -9.32 -14.75 0.27
N LEU A 53 -9.13 -13.52 -0.23
CA LEU A 53 -8.08 -13.24 -1.23
C LEU A 53 -6.67 -13.53 -0.70
N GLN A 54 -6.35 -13.14 0.55
CA GLN A 54 -5.05 -13.44 1.17
C GLN A 54 -4.76 -14.95 1.21
N LYS A 55 -5.79 -15.79 1.38
CA LYS A 55 -5.66 -17.25 1.38
C LYS A 55 -5.59 -17.84 -0.03
N GLN A 56 -6.32 -17.28 -0.99
CA GLN A 56 -6.52 -17.86 -2.33
C GLN A 56 -5.47 -17.41 -3.35
N LEU A 57 -5.02 -16.14 -3.31
CA LEU A 57 -4.02 -15.62 -4.24
C LEU A 57 -2.69 -16.39 -4.21
N PRO A 58 -2.13 -16.80 -3.06
CA PRO A 58 -0.93 -17.64 -3.05
C PRO A 58 -1.12 -18.99 -3.73
N GLN A 59 -2.34 -19.54 -3.73
CA GLN A 59 -2.65 -20.84 -4.34
C GLN A 59 -2.67 -20.77 -5.87
N THR A 60 -2.91 -19.58 -6.44
CA THR A 60 -2.80 -19.38 -7.90
C THR A 60 -1.35 -19.26 -8.35
N GLY A 61 -0.41 -19.05 -7.41
CA GLY A 61 0.99 -18.74 -7.68
C GLY A 61 1.31 -17.24 -7.68
N ALA A 62 0.34 -16.38 -7.35
CA ALA A 62 0.59 -14.97 -7.12
C ALA A 62 1.27 -14.74 -5.77
N LEU A 63 2.06 -13.67 -5.65
CA LEU A 63 2.45 -13.17 -4.33
C LEU A 63 1.38 -12.23 -3.80
N SER A 64 1.10 -12.30 -2.51
CA SER A 64 0.11 -11.45 -1.85
C SER A 64 0.72 -10.74 -0.64
N LEU A 65 0.42 -9.45 -0.51
CA LEU A 65 0.75 -8.60 0.63
C LEU A 65 -0.53 -7.95 1.15
N ALA A 66 -0.72 -7.96 2.46
CA ALA A 66 -1.78 -7.21 3.11
C ALA A 66 -1.21 -5.99 3.82
N LEU A 67 -1.80 -4.83 3.56
CA LEU A 67 -1.53 -3.55 4.22
C LEU A 67 -2.80 -3.15 4.97
N ALA A 68 -2.72 -3.10 6.30
CA ALA A 68 -3.79 -2.60 7.15
C ALA A 68 -3.18 -1.58 8.11
N PRO A 69 -3.43 -0.27 7.92
CA PRO A 69 -2.93 0.73 8.85
C PRO A 69 -3.63 0.55 10.20
N GLN A 70 -2.86 0.65 11.27
CA GLN A 70 -3.42 0.77 12.61
C GLN A 70 -3.68 2.24 12.93
N ARG A 71 -4.73 2.53 13.72
CA ARG A 71 -5.10 3.90 14.12
C ARG A 71 -3.91 4.80 14.54
N LEU A 72 -2.99 4.27 15.35
CA LEU A 72 -1.82 5.03 15.82
C LEU A 72 -0.87 5.38 14.67
N GLN A 73 -0.68 4.47 13.72
CA GLN A 73 0.19 4.67 12.56
C GLN A 73 -0.43 5.70 11.60
N PHE A 74 -1.74 5.59 11.33
CA PHE A 74 -2.47 6.58 10.55
C PHE A 74 -2.42 7.97 11.21
N THR A 75 -2.51 8.02 12.54
CA THR A 75 -2.39 9.26 13.31
C THR A 75 -0.97 9.84 13.25
N ALA A 76 0.06 9.01 13.45
CA ALA A 76 1.47 9.43 13.36
C ALA A 76 1.79 10.01 11.98
N LEU A 77 1.28 9.38 10.92
CA LEU A 77 1.37 9.89 9.58
C LEU A 77 0.71 11.26 9.44
N LYS A 78 -0.55 11.40 9.88
CA LYS A 78 -1.23 12.70 9.87
C LYS A 78 -0.43 13.77 10.60
N LEU A 79 0.13 13.45 11.77
CA LEU A 79 0.96 14.37 12.54
C LEU A 79 2.22 14.79 11.78
N GLY A 80 2.91 13.84 11.13
CA GLY A 80 4.07 14.14 10.28
C GLY A 80 3.67 15.05 9.12
N LEU A 81 2.59 14.69 8.41
CA LEU A 81 2.11 15.40 7.24
C LEU A 81 1.37 16.72 7.55
N ARG A 82 1.26 17.17 8.81
CA ARG A 82 0.51 18.38 9.19
C ARG A 82 0.97 19.63 8.44
N ASP A 83 2.27 19.73 8.15
CA ASP A 83 2.83 20.86 7.42
C ASP A 83 2.58 20.80 5.91
N LEU A 84 2.10 19.68 5.37
CA LEU A 84 1.75 19.53 3.95
C LEU A 84 0.50 20.33 3.55
N ALA A 85 -0.34 20.73 4.50
CA ALA A 85 -1.43 21.67 4.24
C ALA A 85 -0.94 23.01 3.66
N LYS A 86 0.33 23.37 3.88
CA LYS A 86 0.97 24.57 3.31
C LYS A 86 1.29 24.45 1.81
N TRP A 87 1.21 23.25 1.24
CA TRP A 87 1.64 22.94 -0.12
C TRP A 87 0.50 22.98 -1.15
N GLY A 88 -0.73 23.31 -0.74
CA GLY A 88 -1.86 23.47 -1.66
C GLY A 88 -2.07 22.24 -2.57
N ASN A 89 -2.27 22.46 -3.87
CA ASN A 89 -2.50 21.39 -4.86
C ASN A 89 -1.29 20.44 -5.04
N GLU A 90 -0.08 20.86 -4.66
CA GLU A 90 1.13 20.02 -4.78
C GLU A 90 1.17 18.90 -3.73
N SER A 91 0.35 19.01 -2.68
CA SER A 91 0.23 18.01 -1.62
C SER A 91 -0.25 16.65 -2.15
N ASP A 92 -1.24 16.62 -3.04
CA ASP A 92 -1.77 15.36 -3.60
C ASP A 92 -0.71 14.62 -4.45
N THR A 93 0.07 15.35 -5.25
CA THR A 93 1.17 14.79 -6.07
C THR A 93 2.31 14.25 -5.21
N LEU A 94 2.69 14.98 -4.16
CA LEU A 94 3.70 14.51 -3.22
C LEU A 94 3.24 13.25 -2.48
N LEU A 95 1.99 13.25 -2.01
CA LEU A 95 1.39 12.11 -1.30
C LEU A 95 1.21 10.90 -2.22
N GLN A 96 0.91 11.13 -3.51
CA GLN A 96 0.96 10.09 -4.53
C GLN A 96 2.35 9.47 -4.60
N ARG A 97 3.41 10.28 -4.69
CA ARG A 97 4.80 9.78 -4.78
C ARG A 97 5.22 9.02 -3.52
N VAL A 98 4.80 9.49 -2.35
CA VAL A 98 4.97 8.80 -1.07
C VAL A 98 4.33 7.40 -1.09
N TRP A 99 3.05 7.31 -1.48
CA TRP A 99 2.36 6.03 -1.58
C TRP A 99 3.01 5.11 -2.61
N TYR A 100 3.32 5.64 -3.77
CA TYR A 100 3.93 4.91 -4.87
C TYR A 100 5.27 4.28 -4.43
N TYR A 101 6.14 5.08 -3.82
CA TYR A 101 7.42 4.61 -3.29
C TYR A 101 7.24 3.55 -2.21
N GLY A 102 6.34 3.79 -1.23
CA GLY A 102 6.06 2.85 -0.17
C GLY A 102 5.57 1.48 -0.68
N LEU A 103 4.68 1.48 -1.68
CA LEU A 103 4.17 0.26 -2.32
C LEU A 103 5.27 -0.50 -3.08
N LEU A 104 6.18 0.20 -3.77
CA LEU A 104 7.33 -0.43 -4.43
C LEU A 104 8.28 -1.07 -3.41
N CYS A 105 8.58 -0.38 -2.31
CA CYS A 105 9.47 -0.90 -1.27
C CYS A 105 8.89 -2.14 -0.57
N GLU A 106 7.60 -2.14 -0.22
CA GLU A 106 6.95 -3.33 0.35
C GLU A 106 6.91 -4.50 -0.67
N THR A 107 6.69 -4.20 -1.95
CA THR A 107 6.76 -5.20 -3.03
C THR A 107 8.16 -5.80 -3.11
N ALA A 108 9.20 -4.97 -3.09
CA ALA A 108 10.60 -5.39 -3.10
C ALA A 108 10.93 -6.31 -1.91
N LEU A 109 10.52 -5.91 -0.71
CA LEU A 109 10.74 -6.70 0.50
C LEU A 109 10.03 -8.06 0.43
N LEU A 110 8.80 -8.10 -0.08
CA LEU A 110 8.06 -9.34 -0.28
C LEU A 110 8.80 -10.29 -1.23
N LEU A 111 9.29 -9.77 -2.36
CA LEU A 111 10.04 -10.55 -3.35
C LEU A 111 11.32 -11.14 -2.77
N VAL A 112 12.10 -10.32 -2.06
CA VAL A 112 13.35 -10.77 -1.40
C VAL A 112 13.06 -11.90 -0.41
N LYS A 113 11.99 -11.76 0.40
CA LYS A 113 11.59 -12.78 1.38
C LYS A 113 11.08 -14.09 0.76
N ARG A 114 10.45 -14.03 -0.41
CA ARG A 114 9.70 -15.18 -0.98
C ARG A 114 10.39 -15.88 -2.15
N CYS A 115 11.13 -15.16 -3.00
CA CYS A 115 11.64 -15.71 -4.26
C CYS A 115 13.06 -16.30 -4.17
N LYS A 116 13.94 -15.74 -3.33
CA LYS A 116 15.35 -16.18 -3.14
C LYS A 116 16.09 -16.54 -4.45
N LYS A 117 16.09 -15.64 -5.44
CA LYS A 117 16.70 -15.86 -6.78
C LYS A 117 18.00 -15.08 -6.95
N GLU A 118 19.01 -15.39 -6.16
CA GLU A 118 20.29 -14.66 -6.10
C GLU A 118 21.10 -14.65 -7.40
N TYR A 119 20.77 -15.51 -8.36
CA TYR A 119 21.39 -15.55 -9.69
C TYR A 119 20.82 -14.52 -10.67
N ASP A 120 19.65 -13.94 -10.40
CA ASP A 120 19.00 -12.97 -11.29
C ASP A 120 19.50 -11.55 -10.98
N SER A 121 19.99 -10.84 -12.01
CA SER A 121 20.61 -9.52 -11.84
C SER A 121 19.63 -8.45 -11.35
N ASP A 122 18.35 -8.55 -11.72
CA ASP A 122 17.32 -7.63 -11.21
C ASP A 122 17.00 -7.97 -9.75
N PHE A 123 16.91 -9.26 -9.40
CA PHE A 123 16.75 -9.68 -8.00
C PHE A 123 17.88 -9.19 -7.11
N VAL A 124 19.14 -9.28 -7.56
CA VAL A 124 20.31 -8.80 -6.79
C VAL A 124 20.22 -7.30 -6.55
N LYS A 125 19.83 -6.50 -7.56
CA LYS A 125 19.60 -5.05 -7.39
C LYS A 125 18.50 -4.75 -6.38
N ILE A 126 17.38 -5.47 -6.46
CA ILE A 126 16.25 -5.34 -5.54
C ILE A 126 16.69 -5.69 -4.11
N ALA A 127 17.40 -6.81 -3.94
CA ALA A 127 17.90 -7.26 -2.65
C ALA A 127 18.88 -6.26 -2.03
N ALA A 128 19.84 -5.76 -2.82
CA ALA A 128 20.79 -4.73 -2.38
C ALA A 128 20.09 -3.42 -1.99
N PHE A 129 19.06 -3.00 -2.74
CA PHE A 129 18.25 -1.84 -2.38
C PHE A 129 17.54 -2.06 -1.03
N VAL A 130 16.87 -3.21 -0.86
CA VAL A 130 16.12 -3.52 0.35
C VAL A 130 17.05 -3.53 1.56
N ASP A 131 18.21 -4.18 1.46
CA ASP A 131 19.18 -4.27 2.55
C ASP A 131 19.74 -2.89 2.93
N LYS A 132 20.04 -2.05 1.93
CA LYS A 132 20.62 -0.73 2.15
C LYS A 132 19.63 0.31 2.68
N TYR A 133 18.39 0.30 2.20
CA TYR A 133 17.47 1.44 2.38
C TYR A 133 16.15 1.09 3.08
N TYR A 134 15.81 -0.18 3.26
CA TYR A 134 14.44 -0.55 3.64
C TYR A 134 14.29 -1.60 4.74
N ASN A 135 15.29 -2.45 4.97
CA ASN A 135 15.21 -3.56 5.92
C ASN A 135 15.25 -3.07 7.38
N TYR A 136 14.15 -2.48 7.85
CA TYR A 136 13.97 -2.06 9.23
C TYR A 136 13.41 -3.20 10.09
N SER A 137 13.74 -3.18 11.39
CA SER A 137 13.21 -4.10 12.41
C SER A 137 11.69 -3.95 12.69
N GLU A 138 10.99 -3.10 11.93
CA GLU A 138 9.56 -2.83 12.14
C GLU A 138 8.69 -4.02 11.66
N PRO A 139 7.81 -4.56 12.51
CA PRO A 139 7.04 -5.76 12.18
C PRO A 139 5.96 -5.48 11.12
N SER A 140 5.30 -4.32 11.18
CA SER A 140 4.16 -4.02 10.29
C SER A 140 4.60 -3.33 8.99
N ALA A 141 3.97 -3.73 7.88
CA ALA A 141 4.25 -3.17 6.56
C ALA A 141 3.88 -1.69 6.45
N PHE A 142 2.78 -1.29 7.09
CA PHE A 142 2.40 0.11 7.12
C PHE A 142 3.40 0.95 7.95
N ALA A 143 3.89 0.47 9.10
CA ALA A 143 4.94 1.19 9.85
C ALA A 143 6.25 1.36 9.07
N ARG A 144 6.67 0.35 8.31
CA ARG A 144 7.82 0.48 7.39
C ARG A 144 7.56 1.52 6.33
N LEU A 145 6.38 1.49 5.70
CA LEU A 145 5.96 2.51 4.74
C LEU A 145 6.06 3.92 5.35
N LEU A 146 5.61 4.13 6.59
CA LEU A 146 5.73 5.43 7.27
C LEU A 146 7.17 5.86 7.50
N LYS A 147 8.03 4.97 8.00
CA LYS A 147 9.44 5.30 8.27
C LYS A 147 10.20 5.63 6.99
N THR A 148 9.94 4.85 5.93
CA THR A 148 10.48 5.09 4.60
C THR A 148 9.96 6.39 4.02
N THR A 149 8.70 6.73 4.27
CA THR A 149 8.12 8.02 3.89
C THR A 149 8.84 9.17 4.58
N SER A 150 9.07 9.10 5.90
CA SER A 150 9.84 10.11 6.62
C SER A 150 11.24 10.27 6.05
N HIS A 151 11.96 9.16 5.81
CA HIS A 151 13.31 9.22 5.24
C HIS A 151 13.32 9.73 3.79
N PHE A 152 12.33 9.36 3.00
CA PHE A 152 12.14 9.84 1.63
C PHE A 152 11.85 11.34 1.59
N LEU A 153 11.01 11.84 2.49
CA LEU A 153 10.72 13.27 2.62
C LEU A 153 11.94 14.06 3.12
N GLU A 154 12.72 13.49 4.06
CA GLU A 154 14.01 14.04 4.48
C GLU A 154 15.00 14.14 3.31
N GLN A 155 15.10 13.10 2.48
CA GLN A 155 15.96 13.08 1.28
C GLN A 155 15.54 14.10 0.22
N LEU A 156 14.25 14.44 0.16
CA LEU A 156 13.70 15.47 -0.71
C LEU A 156 13.87 16.88 -0.16
N GLU A 157 14.53 17.05 1.00
CA GLU A 157 14.66 18.31 1.76
C GLU A 157 13.30 18.95 2.10
N LEU A 158 12.25 18.12 2.12
CA LEU A 158 10.90 18.52 2.49
C LEU A 158 10.76 18.36 4.00
N CYS A 159 10.74 19.49 4.72
CA CYS A 159 10.62 19.51 6.17
C CYS A 159 9.32 18.85 6.64
N VAL A 160 9.42 17.70 7.29
CA VAL A 160 8.30 16.99 7.92
C VAL A 160 8.74 16.59 9.34
N GLY A 161 8.51 17.48 10.31
CA GLY A 161 8.92 17.30 11.71
C GLY A 161 8.77 18.57 12.54
N PRO A 162 8.81 18.47 13.89
CA PRO A 162 8.60 19.62 14.77
C PRO A 162 9.71 20.66 14.60
N VAL A 163 9.35 21.81 13.98
CA VAL A 163 9.88 23.20 13.95
C VAL A 163 11.39 23.50 14.14
N ASN A 164 12.18 22.67 14.81
CA ASN A 164 13.53 23.00 15.31
C ASN A 164 14.71 22.41 14.52
N MET A 165 14.50 21.74 13.39
CA MET A 165 15.59 21.24 12.52
C MET A 165 15.43 21.81 11.12
N ARG A 166 15.71 23.11 10.96
CA ARG A 166 15.83 23.76 9.65
C ARG A 166 17.24 23.46 9.10
N HIS A 167 17.34 22.50 8.19
CA HIS A 167 18.50 22.38 7.31
C HIS A 167 18.06 22.59 5.85
N SER A 168 18.90 23.35 5.14
CA SER A 168 18.90 23.80 3.73
C SER A 168 17.61 23.73 2.90
N HIS A 169 17.28 24.87 2.29
CA HIS A 169 16.35 24.95 1.16
C HIS A 169 17.01 24.40 -0.12
N ARG A 170 17.03 23.09 -0.39
CA ARG A 170 16.99 22.66 -1.80
C ARG A 170 15.56 22.70 -2.28
N ALA A 171 15.38 23.20 -3.50
CA ALA A 171 14.14 23.08 -4.22
C ALA A 171 13.87 21.58 -4.47
N PHE A 172 12.64 21.14 -4.23
CA PHE A 172 12.16 19.84 -4.67
C PHE A 172 12.47 19.67 -6.16
N ASP A 173 13.21 18.62 -6.51
CA ASP A 173 13.52 18.27 -7.90
C ASP A 173 12.68 17.03 -8.29
N PRO A 174 11.56 17.22 -9.02
CA PRO A 174 10.72 16.12 -9.47
C PRO A 174 11.47 15.13 -10.38
N ILE A 175 12.47 15.59 -11.13
CA ILE A 175 13.20 14.74 -12.08
C ILE A 175 14.14 13.82 -11.32
N ALA A 176 14.90 14.36 -10.36
CA ALA A 176 15.74 13.54 -9.49
C ALA A 176 14.93 12.48 -8.74
N LEU A 177 13.70 12.83 -8.34
CA LEU A 177 12.78 11.90 -7.71
C LEU A 177 12.36 10.74 -8.63
N GLU A 178 11.94 11.03 -9.86
CA GLU A 178 11.61 9.98 -10.85
C GLU A 178 12.80 9.06 -11.11
N VAL A 179 14.00 9.62 -11.24
CA VAL A 179 15.23 8.84 -11.44
C VAL A 179 15.47 7.92 -10.25
N ALA A 180 15.28 8.41 -9.01
CA ALA A 180 15.41 7.60 -7.81
C ALA A 180 14.36 6.47 -7.75
N LEU A 181 13.11 6.75 -8.10
CA LEU A 181 12.05 5.74 -8.18
C LEU A 181 12.37 4.66 -9.21
N ASP A 182 12.95 5.04 -10.36
CA ASP A 182 13.32 4.12 -11.43
C ASP A 182 14.40 3.12 -11.06
N THR A 183 15.27 3.46 -10.10
CA THR A 183 16.26 2.53 -9.57
C THR A 183 15.64 1.27 -8.97
N LEU A 184 14.39 1.36 -8.48
CA LEU A 184 13.65 0.25 -7.91
C LEU A 184 12.52 -0.23 -8.84
N ARG A 185 11.79 0.70 -9.46
CA ARG A 185 10.64 0.41 -10.32
C ARG A 185 11.02 -0.49 -11.50
N VAL A 186 12.10 -0.17 -12.20
CA VAL A 186 12.49 -0.89 -13.43
C VAL A 186 12.90 -2.34 -13.12
N PRO A 187 13.84 -2.60 -12.18
CA PRO A 187 14.18 -3.98 -11.79
C PRO A 187 12.98 -4.78 -11.27
N LEU A 188 12.08 -4.15 -10.50
CA LEU A 188 10.86 -4.81 -10.02
C LEU A 188 9.98 -5.25 -11.18
N ALA A 189 9.68 -4.34 -12.12
CA ALA A 189 8.82 -4.64 -13.25
C ALA A 189 9.38 -5.78 -14.10
N THR A 190 10.67 -5.74 -14.43
CA THR A 190 11.33 -6.78 -15.24
C THR A 190 11.41 -8.11 -14.51
N PHE A 191 11.72 -8.11 -13.21
CA PHE A 191 11.77 -9.33 -12.41
C PHE A 191 10.39 -10.00 -12.29
N ILE A 192 9.36 -9.23 -11.93
CA ILE A 192 8.01 -9.76 -11.76
C ILE A 192 7.50 -10.31 -13.09
N ALA A 193 7.69 -9.58 -14.20
CA ALA A 193 7.26 -10.05 -15.53
C ALA A 193 7.93 -11.36 -15.94
N ARG A 194 9.20 -11.56 -15.56
CA ARG A 194 9.99 -12.76 -15.88
C ARG A 194 9.63 -13.97 -15.02
N HIS A 195 9.34 -13.75 -13.74
CA HIS A 195 9.32 -14.83 -12.74
C HIS A 195 7.96 -15.06 -12.06
N LEU A 196 7.02 -14.11 -12.18
CA LEU A 196 5.73 -14.14 -11.50
C LEU A 196 4.61 -13.90 -12.52
N PRO A 197 4.21 -14.93 -13.30
CA PRO A 197 3.18 -14.78 -14.34
C PRO A 197 1.82 -14.35 -13.77
N GLN A 198 1.53 -14.73 -12.52
CA GLN A 198 0.32 -14.29 -11.80
C GLN A 198 0.49 -12.91 -11.14
N GLY A 199 1.70 -12.37 -11.10
CA GLY A 199 2.03 -11.07 -10.56
C GLY A 199 2.06 -10.99 -9.03
N VAL A 200 2.01 -9.76 -8.53
CA VAL A 200 1.95 -9.43 -7.10
C VAL A 200 0.65 -8.70 -6.81
N PHE A 201 -0.04 -9.08 -5.74
CA PHE A 201 -1.24 -8.43 -5.25
C PHE A 201 -0.94 -7.72 -3.93
N ILE A 202 -1.36 -6.45 -3.83
CA ILE A 202 -1.33 -5.67 -2.61
C ILE A 202 -2.78 -5.39 -2.20
N LEU A 203 -3.17 -5.87 -1.03
CA LEU A 203 -4.51 -5.74 -0.48
C LEU A 203 -4.46 -4.69 0.63
N ILE A 204 -5.17 -3.58 0.46
CA ILE A 204 -5.18 -2.46 1.40
C ILE A 204 -6.55 -2.36 2.07
N ASP A 205 -6.66 -2.77 3.32
CA ASP A 205 -7.91 -2.74 4.11
C ASP A 205 -7.75 -1.87 5.36
N ASN A 206 -8.83 -1.65 6.11
CA ASN A 206 -8.86 -0.89 7.37
C ASN A 206 -8.37 0.56 7.25
N LEU A 207 -8.49 1.17 6.07
CA LEU A 207 -8.21 2.59 5.88
C LEU A 207 -9.14 3.50 6.69
N ASP A 208 -10.30 3.00 7.13
CA ASP A 208 -11.24 3.71 7.99
C ASP A 208 -10.76 3.83 9.44
N GLU A 209 -9.78 3.03 9.85
CA GLU A 209 -9.20 3.13 11.19
C GLU A 209 -8.37 4.42 11.36
N GLY A 210 -8.95 5.38 12.08
CA GLY A 210 -8.30 6.65 12.35
C GLY A 210 -8.53 7.71 11.29
N TRP A 211 -9.35 7.43 10.27
CA TRP A 211 -9.88 8.46 9.38
C TRP A 211 -10.89 9.33 10.14
N ASP A 212 -10.72 10.65 10.04
CA ASP A 212 -11.48 11.69 10.74
C ASP A 212 -12.06 12.74 9.77
N ASN A 213 -12.01 12.45 8.46
CA ASN A 213 -12.45 13.36 7.40
C ASN A 213 -11.72 14.72 7.40
N SER A 214 -10.51 14.80 7.97
CA SER A 214 -9.71 16.02 7.89
C SER A 214 -9.21 16.24 6.44
N PRO A 215 -8.88 17.49 6.05
CA PRO A 215 -8.28 17.77 4.75
C PRO A 215 -7.02 16.94 4.46
N GLU A 216 -6.18 16.75 5.48
CA GLU A 216 -4.94 15.97 5.39
C GLU A 216 -5.23 14.48 5.22
N ALA A 217 -6.20 13.95 5.96
CA ALA A 217 -6.64 12.56 5.82
C ALA A 217 -7.17 12.28 4.40
N ASN A 218 -7.97 13.21 3.86
CA ASN A 218 -8.53 13.10 2.53
C ASN A 218 -7.45 13.28 1.43
N ALA A 219 -6.49 14.20 1.60
CA ALA A 219 -5.34 14.34 0.70
C ALA A 219 -4.48 13.08 0.66
N PHE A 220 -4.24 12.47 1.83
CA PHE A 220 -3.51 11.22 1.92
C PHE A 220 -4.21 10.08 1.18
N LEU A 221 -5.54 9.98 1.29
CA LEU A 221 -6.33 9.01 0.55
C LEU A 221 -6.38 9.31 -0.96
N ARG A 222 -6.44 10.57 -1.39
CA ARG A 222 -6.35 10.94 -2.81
C ARG A 222 -5.00 10.54 -3.40
N GLY A 223 -3.90 10.80 -2.67
CA GLY A 223 -2.56 10.32 -3.03
C GLY A 223 -2.53 8.80 -3.24
N LEU A 224 -3.22 8.03 -2.38
CA LEU A 224 -3.34 6.56 -2.56
C LEU A 224 -4.06 6.23 -3.87
N LEU A 225 -5.20 6.86 -4.15
CA LEU A 225 -5.97 6.59 -5.37
C LEU A 225 -5.13 6.84 -6.63
N LEU A 226 -4.38 7.94 -6.65
CA LEU A 226 -3.48 8.29 -7.75
C LEU A 226 -2.33 7.29 -7.88
N ALA A 227 -1.71 6.89 -6.76
CA ALA A 227 -0.63 5.91 -6.75
C ALA A 227 -1.09 4.52 -7.22
N VAL A 228 -2.30 4.09 -6.85
CA VAL A 228 -2.91 2.84 -7.33
C VAL A 228 -3.12 2.88 -8.84
N TYR A 229 -3.56 4.01 -9.37
CA TYR A 229 -3.74 4.18 -10.81
C TYR A 229 -2.42 4.03 -11.58
N GLU A 230 -1.34 4.60 -11.04
CA GLU A 230 -0.01 4.56 -11.66
C GLU A 230 0.67 3.18 -11.55
N ILE A 231 0.65 2.55 -10.37
CA ILE A 231 1.33 1.26 -10.17
C ILE A 231 0.64 0.11 -10.92
N CYS A 232 -0.67 0.21 -11.15
CA CYS A 232 -1.44 -0.79 -11.90
C CYS A 232 -1.41 -0.55 -13.41
N GLN A 233 -0.49 0.27 -13.92
CA GLN A 233 -0.28 0.39 -15.36
C GLN A 233 0.25 -0.94 -15.95
N PRO A 234 -0.02 -1.23 -17.24
CA PRO A 234 0.22 -2.55 -17.84
C PRO A 234 1.66 -3.07 -17.74
N ASN A 235 2.63 -2.17 -17.57
CA ASN A 235 4.06 -2.49 -17.58
C ASN A 235 4.56 -3.07 -16.24
N ILE A 236 3.75 -3.01 -15.18
CA ILE A 236 4.10 -3.56 -13.86
C ILE A 236 3.04 -4.61 -13.51
N PRO A 237 3.39 -5.90 -13.34
CA PRO A 237 2.43 -6.94 -12.94
C PRO A 237 2.08 -6.86 -11.44
N VAL A 238 1.88 -5.65 -10.92
CA VAL A 238 1.44 -5.37 -9.56
C VAL A 238 -0.01 -4.93 -9.63
N ARG A 239 -0.86 -5.59 -8.84
CA ARG A 239 -2.28 -5.27 -8.71
C ARG A 239 -2.53 -4.78 -7.30
N VAL A 240 -3.12 -3.61 -7.17
CA VAL A 240 -3.51 -3.08 -5.86
C VAL A 240 -5.02 -3.09 -5.75
N LEU A 241 -5.51 -3.73 -4.68
CA LEU A 241 -6.91 -3.79 -4.31
C LEU A 241 -7.11 -3.00 -3.03
N VAL A 242 -7.93 -1.96 -3.08
CA VAL A 242 -8.22 -1.11 -1.92
C VAL A 242 -9.67 -1.30 -1.48
N PHE A 243 -9.86 -1.55 -0.18
CA PHE A 243 -11.15 -1.68 0.45
C PHE A 243 -11.55 -0.36 1.09
N PHE A 244 -12.60 0.28 0.56
CA PHE A 244 -13.06 1.59 0.99
C PHE A 244 -14.40 1.51 1.72
N ARG A 245 -14.51 2.33 2.77
CA ARG A 245 -15.82 2.69 3.33
C ARG A 245 -16.48 3.71 2.39
N LEU A 246 -17.78 3.56 2.14
CA LEU A 246 -18.49 4.37 1.14
C LEU A 246 -18.39 5.88 1.41
N ASP A 247 -18.56 6.31 2.66
CA ASP A 247 -18.49 7.73 3.03
C ASP A 247 -17.08 8.32 2.90
N MET A 248 -16.04 7.50 3.07
CA MET A 248 -14.66 7.92 2.81
C MET A 248 -14.36 8.02 1.33
N TYR A 249 -14.91 7.13 0.52
CA TYR A 249 -14.76 7.20 -0.93
C TYR A 249 -15.42 8.49 -1.45
N ASP A 250 -16.66 8.74 -1.02
CA ASP A 250 -17.40 9.94 -1.38
C ASP A 250 -16.69 11.25 -0.98
N SER A 251 -15.94 11.26 0.13
CA SER A 251 -15.23 12.47 0.59
C SER A 251 -13.97 12.80 -0.20
N VAL A 252 -13.40 11.83 -0.93
CA VAL A 252 -12.15 12.00 -1.68
C VAL A 252 -12.36 12.08 -3.19
N THR A 253 -13.55 11.71 -3.67
CA THR A 253 -13.90 11.77 -5.11
C THR A 253 -14.87 12.89 -5.48
N ARG A 254 -15.41 13.61 -4.49
CA ARG A 254 -16.23 14.82 -4.71
C ARG A 254 -15.34 16.06 -4.66
#